data_AF-A0AAU4K9C0-F1
#
_entry.id   AF-A0AAU4K9C0-F1
#
_cell.length_a   1.000
_cell.length_b   1.000
_cell.length_c   1.000
_cell.angle_alpha   90.00
_cell.angle_beta   90.00
_cell.angle_gamma   90.00
#
_symmetry.space_group_name_H-M   'P 1'
#
loop_
_entity.id
_entity.type
_entity.pdbx_description
1 polymer ?
#
loop_
_entity_poly.entity_id
_entity_poly.type
_entity_poly.pdbx_seq_one_letter_code
_entity_poly.pdbx_strand_id
1 'polypeptide(L)'
;MANGVFHTRYGIEINLHRKDLANPDREHLLEEITQPVGRRARDLLQCLEDRNGGECQCALDGKTPWMFVRRQRRNGQLVWEAAHLPLTHVATPQESDKHKAMKERIARTATRHGLDVQTEARSEDGRVITDVLVTGAGARVGWEAQYSPITANTVRRRSAKARARGIAPLWVTGDASSQLIDSAPWTRVDDVPWQRIISPLALIIRAGVRHLQIWKCTPVSERACPDTGDACGKWHCGWYLAALCLPQERATALDELVITSADGEHLAVRSRSPHDPRRVTYLWALARDVQRWREITGESDAPAEPDQSDDEHVTYTEEEIDGSCRYGEDGPHTSSPRPLRETTSATGLHTFDQAPDHTLLQPSRPIALHLSPRERLVIAADLKCPPWEIGPCTLCATPIHRYGPRSPLACPTCRTATHHP
;
A
#
# COMPACT_ATOMS: atom_id res chain seq x y z
N MET A 1 11.97 2.12 -28.98
CA MET A 1 11.46 0.96 -28.23
C MET A 1 10.31 0.42 -29.04
N ALA A 2 10.33 -0.86 -29.39
CA ALA A 2 9.36 -1.45 -30.30
C ALA A 2 7.91 -1.34 -29.78
N ASN A 3 7.06 -0.69 -30.56
CA ASN A 3 5.60 -0.76 -30.44
C ASN A 3 5.01 -1.79 -31.42
N GLY A 4 5.85 -2.42 -32.24
CA GLY A 4 5.45 -3.48 -33.17
C GLY A 4 5.76 -4.89 -32.68
N VAL A 5 4.83 -5.82 -32.91
CA VAL A 5 5.05 -7.28 -32.76
C VAL A 5 4.44 -8.05 -33.91
N PHE A 6 4.99 -9.22 -34.22
CA PHE A 6 4.42 -10.14 -35.21
C PHE A 6 3.53 -11.18 -34.54
N HIS A 7 2.32 -11.37 -35.04
CA HIS A 7 1.39 -12.40 -34.56
C HIS A 7 1.52 -13.67 -35.42
N THR A 8 2.19 -14.69 -34.89
CA THR A 8 2.61 -15.87 -35.66
C THR A 8 1.44 -16.70 -36.17
N ARG A 9 0.35 -16.80 -35.42
CA ARG A 9 -0.84 -17.58 -35.82
C ARG A 9 -1.58 -16.95 -37.00
N TYR A 10 -1.61 -15.62 -37.08
CA TYR A 10 -2.41 -14.92 -38.09
C TYR A 10 -1.54 -14.36 -39.22
N GLY A 11 -0.22 -14.35 -39.06
CA GLY A 11 0.70 -13.83 -40.06
C GLY A 11 0.61 -12.31 -40.23
N ILE A 12 0.25 -11.58 -39.17
CA ILE A 12 0.01 -10.12 -39.21
C ILE A 12 0.99 -9.37 -38.31
N GLU A 13 1.27 -8.12 -38.66
CA GLU A 13 1.95 -7.16 -37.79
C GLU A 13 0.93 -6.46 -36.90
N ILE A 14 1.33 -6.17 -35.66
CA ILE A 14 0.49 -5.52 -34.66
C ILE A 14 1.18 -4.24 -34.23
N ASN A 15 0.49 -3.11 -34.36
CA ASN A 15 0.94 -1.83 -33.84
C ASN A 15 0.23 -1.52 -32.50
N LEU A 16 0.96 -1.65 -31.39
CA LEU A 16 0.45 -1.47 -30.03
C LEU A 16 0.04 -0.02 -29.70
N HIS A 17 0.45 0.96 -30.51
CA HIS A 17 0.14 2.37 -30.32
C HIS A 17 -1.13 2.82 -31.06
N ARG A 18 -1.76 1.94 -31.84
CA ARG A 18 -3.06 2.19 -32.48
C ARG A 18 -4.18 1.42 -31.78
N LYS A 19 -5.35 2.05 -31.67
CA LYS A 19 -6.52 1.46 -30.96
C LYS A 19 -6.98 0.14 -31.58
N ASP A 20 -6.97 0.04 -32.90
CA ASP A 20 -7.34 -1.13 -33.69
C ASP A 20 -6.16 -2.09 -33.93
N LEU A 21 -5.00 -1.81 -33.32
CA LEU A 21 -3.77 -2.56 -33.52
C LEU A 21 -3.27 -2.60 -34.98
N ALA A 22 -3.72 -1.65 -35.82
CA ALA A 22 -3.59 -1.66 -37.28
C ALA A 22 -4.26 -2.87 -37.97
N ASN A 23 -5.23 -3.50 -37.32
CA ASN A 23 -5.96 -4.67 -37.80
C ASN A 23 -7.47 -4.52 -37.50
N PRO A 24 -8.17 -3.59 -38.18
CA PRO A 24 -9.55 -3.22 -37.86
C PRO A 24 -10.55 -4.38 -37.98
N ASP A 25 -10.26 -5.38 -38.82
CA ASP A 25 -11.12 -6.55 -39.03
C ASP A 25 -11.03 -7.60 -37.89
N ARG A 26 -10.32 -7.31 -36.80
CA ARG A 26 -10.05 -8.27 -35.71
C ARG A 26 -10.38 -7.71 -34.32
N GLU A 27 -11.67 -7.73 -34.00
CA GLU A 27 -12.23 -7.16 -32.76
C GLU A 27 -11.63 -7.72 -31.45
N HIS A 28 -11.17 -8.97 -31.42
CA HIS A 28 -10.65 -9.64 -30.21
C HIS A 28 -9.12 -9.70 -30.10
N LEU A 29 -8.39 -9.06 -31.02
CA LEU A 29 -6.94 -9.21 -31.12
C LEU A 29 -6.21 -8.71 -29.86
N LEU A 30 -6.66 -7.60 -29.27
CA LEU A 30 -6.07 -7.05 -28.05
C LEU A 30 -6.23 -7.99 -26.85
N GLU A 31 -7.41 -8.60 -26.70
CA GLU A 31 -7.68 -9.56 -25.64
C GLU A 31 -6.78 -10.79 -25.79
N GLU A 32 -6.63 -11.30 -27.01
CA GLU A 32 -5.79 -12.46 -27.31
C GLU A 32 -4.30 -12.23 -26.97
N ILE A 33 -3.72 -11.10 -27.43
CA ILE A 33 -2.29 -10.83 -27.25
C ILE A 33 -1.91 -10.43 -25.81
N THR A 34 -2.88 -9.95 -25.04
CA THR A 34 -2.70 -9.57 -23.63
C THR A 34 -3.00 -10.72 -22.65
N GLN A 35 -3.46 -11.89 -23.15
CA GLN A 35 -3.60 -13.07 -22.29
C GLN A 35 -2.25 -13.44 -21.65
N PRO A 36 -2.25 -13.87 -20.37
CA PRO A 36 -1.04 -14.33 -19.69
C PRO A 36 -0.34 -15.43 -20.50
N VAL A 37 0.97 -15.35 -20.60
CA VAL A 37 1.81 -16.28 -21.40
C VAL A 37 1.57 -17.75 -21.01
N GLY A 38 1.21 -18.06 -19.76
CA GLY A 38 0.87 -19.42 -19.32
C GLY A 38 -0.52 -19.93 -19.77
N ARG A 39 -1.33 -19.09 -20.41
CA ARG A 39 -2.67 -19.40 -20.92
C ARG A 39 -2.80 -19.27 -22.44
N ARG A 40 -1.75 -18.83 -23.12
CA ARG A 40 -1.66 -18.71 -24.59
C ARG A 40 -0.42 -19.44 -25.09
N ALA A 41 -0.33 -19.63 -26.41
CA ALA A 41 0.88 -20.17 -27.02
C ALA A 41 2.06 -19.20 -26.79
N ARG A 42 3.21 -19.72 -26.36
CA ARG A 42 4.40 -18.90 -26.00
C ARG A 42 5.00 -18.22 -27.23
N ASP A 43 4.88 -18.87 -28.37
CA ASP A 43 5.31 -18.47 -29.70
C ASP A 43 4.28 -17.59 -30.43
N LEU A 44 3.16 -17.20 -29.79
CA LEU A 44 2.11 -16.41 -30.45
C LEU A 44 2.62 -15.05 -30.96
N LEU A 45 3.55 -14.44 -30.23
CA LEU A 45 4.10 -13.12 -30.57
C LEU A 45 5.61 -13.25 -30.78
N GLN A 46 6.12 -12.66 -31.84
CA GLN A 46 7.54 -12.66 -32.21
C GLN A 46 8.04 -11.22 -32.42
N CYS A 47 9.32 -11.00 -32.13
CA CYS A 47 10.03 -9.76 -32.46
C CYS A 47 9.99 -9.52 -33.98
N LEU A 48 9.65 -8.30 -34.41
CA LEU A 48 9.57 -7.97 -35.84
C LEU A 48 10.94 -7.97 -36.51
N GLU A 49 11.98 -7.49 -35.84
CA GLU A 49 13.35 -7.52 -36.38
C GLU A 49 13.83 -8.96 -36.61
N ASP A 50 13.63 -9.86 -35.64
CA ASP A 50 13.93 -11.30 -35.79
C ASP A 50 13.14 -11.91 -36.95
N ARG A 51 11.83 -11.61 -37.03
CA ARG A 51 10.95 -12.12 -38.09
C ARG A 51 11.40 -11.69 -39.48
N ASN A 52 11.87 -10.45 -39.63
CA ASN A 52 12.28 -9.88 -40.89
C ASN A 52 13.71 -10.30 -41.31
N GLY A 53 14.32 -11.23 -40.58
CA GLY A 53 15.68 -11.71 -40.84
C GLY A 53 16.76 -10.75 -40.37
N GLY A 54 16.42 -9.79 -39.51
CA GLY A 54 17.35 -8.86 -38.88
C GLY A 54 18.03 -9.47 -37.64
N GLU A 55 19.06 -8.78 -37.16
CA GLU A 55 19.85 -9.18 -36.00
C GLU A 55 19.15 -8.79 -34.69
N CYS A 56 18.18 -9.61 -34.27
CA CYS A 56 17.57 -9.45 -32.95
C CYS A 56 18.61 -9.64 -31.84
N GLN A 57 19.02 -8.54 -31.20
CA GLN A 57 20.02 -8.54 -30.14
C GLN A 57 19.66 -9.49 -29.00
N CYS A 58 18.36 -9.68 -28.71
CA CYS A 58 17.91 -10.63 -27.70
C CYS A 58 18.20 -12.09 -28.09
N ALA A 59 17.98 -12.45 -29.35
CA ALA A 59 18.29 -13.79 -29.86
C ALA A 59 19.81 -14.01 -29.95
N LEU A 60 20.57 -12.99 -30.33
CA LEU A 60 22.04 -13.01 -30.35
C LEU A 60 22.65 -13.19 -28.95
N ASP A 61 22.03 -12.62 -27.91
CA ASP A 61 22.36 -12.83 -26.49
C ASP A 61 21.97 -14.21 -25.94
N GLY A 62 21.62 -15.15 -26.84
CA GLY A 62 21.22 -16.51 -26.50
C GLY A 62 19.83 -16.62 -25.88
N LYS A 63 18.96 -15.60 -26.00
CA LYS A 63 17.57 -15.61 -25.50
C LYS A 63 16.56 -15.90 -26.62
N THR A 64 15.26 -15.79 -26.29
CA THR A 64 14.19 -16.12 -27.25
C THR A 64 13.67 -14.89 -27.98
N PRO A 65 13.36 -14.98 -29.29
CA PRO A 65 12.74 -13.88 -30.04
C PRO A 65 11.24 -13.72 -29.77
N TRP A 66 10.67 -14.60 -28.94
CA TRP A 66 9.25 -14.56 -28.56
C TRP A 66 8.95 -13.36 -27.66
N MET A 67 7.74 -12.81 -27.78
CA MET A 67 7.35 -11.55 -27.15
C MET A 67 6.11 -11.69 -26.25
N PHE A 68 5.95 -10.71 -25.37
CA PHE A 68 4.69 -10.44 -24.66
C PHE A 68 4.38 -8.95 -24.66
N VAL A 69 3.09 -8.64 -24.55
CA VAL A 69 2.60 -7.27 -24.42
C VAL A 69 2.40 -6.97 -22.94
N ARG A 70 2.87 -5.80 -22.50
CA ARG A 70 2.68 -5.29 -21.13
C ARG A 70 2.26 -3.83 -21.16
N ARG A 71 1.66 -3.36 -20.07
CA ARG A 71 1.44 -1.92 -19.87
C ARG A 71 2.72 -1.29 -19.31
N GLN A 72 3.16 -0.17 -19.87
CA GLN A 72 4.30 0.60 -19.40
C GLN A 72 3.91 2.07 -19.29
N ARG A 73 4.51 2.80 -18.33
CA ARG A 73 4.28 4.25 -18.19
C ARG A 73 5.37 5.04 -18.90
N ARG A 74 5.00 5.94 -19.81
CA ARG A 74 5.90 6.86 -20.52
C ARG A 74 5.34 8.26 -20.52
N ASN A 75 6.16 9.25 -20.19
CA ASN A 75 5.76 10.66 -20.14
C ASN A 75 4.46 10.88 -19.34
N GLY A 76 4.26 10.12 -18.26
CA GLY A 76 3.06 10.16 -17.42
C GLY A 76 1.84 9.37 -17.93
N GLN A 77 1.86 8.87 -19.17
CA GLN A 77 0.77 8.11 -19.81
C GLN A 77 1.01 6.60 -19.75
N LEU A 78 -0.06 5.81 -19.66
CA LEU A 78 0.01 4.35 -19.70
C LEU A 78 -0.11 3.90 -21.17
N VAL A 79 0.88 3.20 -21.71
CA VAL A 79 0.91 2.71 -23.10
C VAL A 79 1.11 1.19 -23.12
N TRP A 80 0.76 0.55 -24.24
CA TRP A 80 1.13 -0.84 -24.51
C TRP A 80 2.57 -0.90 -25.01
N GLU A 81 3.34 -1.86 -24.52
CA GLU A 81 4.72 -2.08 -24.91
C GLU A 81 4.98 -3.57 -25.14
N ALA A 82 5.76 -3.86 -26.18
CA ALA A 82 6.27 -5.19 -26.46
C ALA A 82 7.58 -5.45 -25.73
N ALA A 83 7.73 -6.63 -25.15
CA ALA A 83 8.99 -7.07 -24.53
C ALA A 83 9.28 -8.53 -24.85
N HIS A 84 10.56 -8.88 -24.97
CA HIS A 84 10.99 -10.27 -25.15
C HIS A 84 10.58 -11.11 -23.95
N LEU A 85 10.05 -12.30 -24.21
CA LEU A 85 9.88 -13.32 -23.18
C LEU A 85 11.25 -13.58 -22.58
N PRO A 86 11.39 -13.51 -21.24
CA PRO A 86 12.60 -13.99 -20.63
C PRO A 86 12.74 -15.47 -21.00
N LEU A 87 13.94 -15.88 -21.44
CA LEU A 87 14.33 -17.27 -21.24
C LEU A 87 14.03 -17.56 -19.79
N THR A 88 13.17 -18.53 -19.53
CA THR A 88 13.01 -19.04 -18.19
C THR A 88 14.35 -19.68 -17.82
N HIS A 89 15.31 -18.88 -17.34
CA HIS A 89 15.77 -19.15 -15.99
C HIS A 89 14.48 -19.38 -15.24
N VAL A 90 14.22 -20.62 -14.85
CA VAL A 90 13.33 -20.88 -13.73
C VAL A 90 13.74 -19.81 -12.74
N ALA A 91 12.93 -18.76 -12.60
CA ALA A 91 13.15 -17.77 -11.57
C ALA A 91 13.04 -18.64 -10.35
N THR A 92 14.18 -19.05 -9.81
CA THR A 92 14.21 -19.85 -8.61
C THR A 92 13.37 -19.01 -7.66
N PRO A 93 12.22 -19.53 -7.21
CA PRO A 93 11.36 -18.80 -6.29
C PRO A 93 12.06 -18.87 -4.93
N GLN A 94 13.28 -18.33 -4.85
CA GLN A 94 13.87 -17.94 -3.60
C GLN A 94 13.06 -16.72 -3.18
N GLU A 95 11.95 -17.02 -2.52
CA GLU A 95 11.23 -16.10 -1.66
C GLU A 95 12.27 -15.20 -0.96
N SER A 96 12.19 -13.89 -1.22
CA SER A 96 13.19 -12.93 -0.76
C SER A 96 13.36 -13.03 0.75
N ASP A 97 14.59 -12.88 1.25
CA ASP A 97 14.87 -12.89 2.69
C ASP A 97 14.02 -11.88 3.46
N LYS A 98 13.66 -10.74 2.85
CA LYS A 98 12.73 -9.77 3.46
C LYS A 98 11.32 -10.33 3.63
N HIS A 99 10.82 -11.05 2.62
CA HIS A 99 9.51 -11.68 2.66
C HIS A 99 9.48 -12.79 3.72
N LYS A 100 10.50 -13.66 3.77
CA LYS A 100 10.67 -14.68 4.82
C LYS A 100 10.73 -14.07 6.21
N ALA A 101 11.56 -13.04 6.39
CA ALA A 101 11.73 -12.35 7.66
C ALA A 101 10.43 -11.73 8.17
N MET A 102 9.62 -11.15 7.27
CA MET A 102 8.33 -10.56 7.64
C MET A 102 7.32 -11.64 8.05
N LYS A 103 7.21 -12.74 7.28
CA LYS A 103 6.39 -13.90 7.64
C LYS A 103 6.76 -14.45 9.00
N GLU A 104 8.06 -14.70 9.20
CA GLU A 104 8.58 -15.24 10.46
C GLU A 104 8.30 -14.29 11.62
N ARG A 105 8.48 -12.98 11.45
CA ARG A 105 8.17 -12.00 12.50
C ARG A 105 6.70 -12.01 12.89
N ILE A 106 5.79 -11.97 11.91
CA ILE A 106 4.35 -11.99 12.16
C ILE A 106 3.97 -13.28 12.89
N ALA A 107 4.41 -14.43 12.38
CA ALA A 107 4.12 -15.73 12.98
C ALA A 107 4.66 -15.82 14.41
N ARG A 108 5.94 -15.48 14.63
CA ARG A 108 6.59 -15.49 15.95
C ARG A 108 5.92 -14.54 16.93
N THR A 109 5.50 -13.35 16.50
CA THR A 109 4.76 -12.41 17.34
C THR A 109 3.44 -13.03 17.76
N ALA A 110 2.63 -13.52 16.82
CA ALA A 110 1.34 -14.12 17.13
C ALA A 110 1.47 -15.35 18.05
N THR A 111 2.41 -16.26 17.77
CA THR A 111 2.69 -17.43 18.63
C THR A 111 3.11 -17.03 20.04
N ARG A 112 3.96 -16.02 20.21
CA ARG A 112 4.39 -15.54 21.54
C ARG A 112 3.21 -15.02 22.36
N HIS A 113 2.19 -14.49 21.70
CA HIS A 113 0.97 -13.99 22.33
C HIS A 113 -0.13 -15.05 22.45
N GLY A 114 0.17 -16.33 22.20
CA GLY A 114 -0.77 -17.44 22.38
C GLY A 114 -1.88 -17.52 21.34
N LEU A 115 -1.72 -16.84 20.20
CA LEU A 115 -2.68 -16.90 19.09
C LEU A 115 -2.46 -18.15 18.24
N ASP A 116 -3.51 -18.59 17.55
CA ASP A 116 -3.41 -19.67 16.56
C ASP A 116 -2.81 -19.11 15.25
N VAL A 117 -1.80 -19.81 14.72
CA VAL A 117 -0.99 -19.32 13.60
C VAL A 117 -0.73 -20.44 12.61
N GLN A 118 -0.98 -20.16 11.34
CA GLN A 118 -0.63 -21.05 10.23
C GLN A 118 0.19 -20.27 9.20
N THR A 119 1.43 -20.69 8.97
CA THR A 119 2.25 -20.15 7.87
C THR A 119 1.97 -20.90 6.59
N GLU A 120 1.89 -20.18 5.47
CA GLU A 120 1.52 -20.76 4.16
C GLU A 120 0.19 -21.51 4.20
N ALA A 121 -0.77 -20.93 4.92
CA ALA A 121 -2.09 -21.51 5.11
C ALA A 121 -2.77 -21.73 3.75
N ARG A 122 -2.91 -23.00 3.37
CA ARG A 122 -3.55 -23.39 2.12
C ARG A 122 -5.05 -23.48 2.35
N SER A 123 -5.82 -22.95 1.41
CA SER A 123 -7.25 -23.25 1.36
C SER A 123 -7.49 -24.74 1.07
N GLU A 124 -8.66 -25.25 1.44
CA GLU A 124 -9.04 -26.67 1.23
C GLU A 124 -8.93 -27.11 -0.23
N ASP A 125 -9.17 -26.19 -1.18
CA ASP A 125 -9.01 -26.43 -2.63
C ASP A 125 -7.55 -26.27 -3.12
N GLY A 126 -6.60 -25.97 -2.25
CA GLY A 126 -5.17 -25.78 -2.53
C GLY A 126 -4.84 -24.55 -3.39
N ARG A 127 -5.83 -23.75 -3.80
CA ARG A 127 -5.68 -22.69 -4.81
C ARG A 127 -5.31 -21.32 -4.25
N VAL A 128 -5.41 -21.13 -2.94
CA VAL A 128 -5.02 -19.89 -2.26
C VAL A 128 -4.09 -20.25 -1.12
N ILE A 129 -2.97 -19.55 -1.07
CA ILE A 129 -1.98 -19.64 0.00
C ILE A 129 -1.93 -18.25 0.61
N THR A 130 -2.20 -18.16 1.91
CA THR A 130 -2.00 -16.94 2.70
C THR A 130 -0.66 -17.06 3.40
N ASP A 131 0.17 -16.02 3.31
CA ASP A 131 1.54 -16.06 3.84
C ASP A 131 1.58 -16.40 5.33
N VAL A 132 0.77 -15.70 6.14
CA VAL A 132 0.51 -16.03 7.55
C VAL A 132 -0.96 -15.80 7.88
N LEU A 133 -1.65 -16.85 8.30
CA LEU A 133 -2.98 -16.75 8.88
C LEU A 133 -2.85 -16.68 10.40
N VAL A 134 -3.38 -15.62 11.01
CA VAL A 134 -3.45 -15.44 12.46
C VAL A 134 -4.91 -15.46 12.88
N THR A 135 -5.26 -16.33 13.82
CA THR A 135 -6.62 -16.47 14.36
C THR A 135 -6.60 -16.08 15.84
N GLY A 136 -7.39 -15.08 16.19
CA GLY A 136 -7.61 -14.65 17.56
C GLY A 136 -9.07 -14.75 17.97
N ALA A 137 -9.40 -14.20 19.14
CA ALA A 137 -10.76 -14.25 19.68
C ALA A 137 -11.77 -13.44 18.85
N GLY A 138 -11.31 -12.41 18.14
CA GLY A 138 -12.17 -11.50 17.37
C GLY A 138 -12.22 -11.80 15.88
N ALA A 139 -11.10 -12.22 15.27
CA ALA A 139 -11.01 -12.36 13.82
C ALA A 139 -9.96 -13.37 13.35
N ARG A 140 -10.14 -13.82 12.10
CA ARG A 140 -9.13 -14.54 11.30
C ARG A 140 -8.51 -13.55 10.33
N VAL A 141 -7.24 -13.22 10.51
CA VAL A 141 -6.53 -12.21 9.71
C VAL A 141 -5.48 -12.88 8.85
N GLY A 142 -5.60 -12.70 7.54
CA GLY A 142 -4.64 -13.19 6.56
C GLY A 142 -3.61 -12.10 6.24
N TRP A 143 -2.42 -12.23 6.82
CA TRP A 143 -1.29 -11.36 6.56
C TRP A 143 -0.59 -11.77 5.27
N GLU A 144 -0.35 -10.81 4.39
CA GLU A 144 0.29 -11.00 3.07
C GLU A 144 1.48 -10.03 2.94
N ALA A 145 2.71 -10.56 2.89
CA ALA A 145 3.93 -9.76 2.85
C ALA A 145 4.35 -9.48 1.40
N GLN A 146 4.26 -8.24 0.95
CA GLN A 146 4.51 -7.92 -0.46
C GLN A 146 5.72 -6.99 -0.64
N TYR A 147 6.86 -7.59 -1.02
CA TYR A 147 8.11 -6.88 -1.31
C TYR A 147 8.53 -6.92 -2.78
N SER A 148 7.82 -7.69 -3.61
CA SER A 148 7.98 -7.68 -5.07
C SER A 148 6.84 -6.90 -5.74
N PRO A 149 7.00 -6.46 -6.99
CA PRO A 149 5.91 -5.83 -7.72
C PRO A 149 4.67 -6.73 -7.81
N ILE A 150 3.50 -6.18 -7.47
CA ILE A 150 2.18 -6.83 -7.64
C ILE A 150 1.22 -5.86 -8.34
N THR A 151 0.23 -6.39 -9.05
CA THR A 151 -0.83 -5.58 -9.67
C THR A 151 -2.03 -5.40 -8.73
N ALA A 152 -2.69 -4.24 -8.82
CA ALA A 152 -3.91 -3.93 -8.07
C ALA A 152 -5.00 -5.02 -8.25
N ASN A 153 -5.21 -5.49 -9.49
CA ASN A 153 -6.18 -6.55 -9.78
C ASN A 153 -5.84 -7.87 -9.05
N THR A 154 -4.56 -8.24 -8.99
CA THR A 154 -4.14 -9.44 -8.25
C THR A 154 -4.41 -9.30 -6.76
N VAL A 155 -4.12 -8.13 -6.18
CA VAL A 155 -4.40 -7.80 -4.77
C VAL A 155 -5.89 -7.90 -4.47
N ARG A 156 -6.73 -7.24 -5.29
CA ARG A 156 -8.20 -7.27 -5.14
C ARG A 156 -8.74 -8.68 -5.21
N ARG A 157 -8.34 -9.45 -6.24
CA ARG A 157 -8.77 -10.85 -6.43
C ARG A 157 -8.37 -11.75 -5.27
N ARG A 158 -7.12 -11.67 -4.79
CA ARG A 158 -6.65 -12.46 -3.64
C ARG A 158 -7.41 -12.08 -2.37
N SER A 159 -7.61 -10.79 -2.15
CA SER A 159 -8.33 -10.26 -1.00
C SER A 159 -9.81 -10.66 -1.00
N ALA A 160 -10.47 -10.64 -2.16
CA ALA A 160 -11.86 -11.10 -2.30
C ALA A 160 -12.00 -12.61 -1.98
N LYS A 161 -11.05 -13.43 -2.45
CA LYS A 161 -11.01 -14.86 -2.10
C LYS A 161 -10.77 -15.12 -0.62
N ALA A 162 -9.96 -14.29 0.05
CA ALA A 162 -9.77 -14.37 1.50
C ALA A 162 -11.07 -14.04 2.24
N ARG A 163 -11.73 -12.92 1.89
CA ARG A 163 -13.00 -12.50 2.49
C ARG A 163 -14.10 -13.56 2.32
N ALA A 164 -14.21 -14.18 1.15
CA ALA A 164 -15.17 -15.26 0.90
C ALA A 164 -15.00 -16.47 1.84
N ARG A 165 -13.86 -16.59 2.54
CA ARG A 165 -13.56 -17.63 3.52
C ARG A 165 -13.57 -17.11 4.97
N GLY A 166 -14.13 -15.93 5.19
CA GLY A 166 -14.14 -15.28 6.50
C GLY A 166 -12.76 -14.84 6.99
N ILE A 167 -11.81 -14.62 6.07
CA ILE A 167 -10.47 -14.13 6.40
C ILE A 167 -10.39 -12.64 6.06
N ALA A 168 -10.06 -11.81 7.04
CA ALA A 168 -9.78 -10.39 6.85
C ALA A 168 -8.38 -10.22 6.22
N PRO A 169 -8.25 -9.74 4.97
CA PRO A 169 -6.95 -9.60 4.32
C PRO A 169 -6.20 -8.39 4.87
N LEU A 170 -4.90 -8.54 5.15
CA LEU A 170 -4.01 -7.48 5.59
C LEU A 170 -2.69 -7.55 4.82
N TRP A 171 -2.45 -6.57 3.95
CA TRP A 171 -1.25 -6.49 3.13
C TRP A 171 -0.17 -5.62 3.76
N VAL A 172 1.07 -6.09 3.80
CA VAL A 172 2.23 -5.32 4.29
C VAL A 172 3.18 -4.99 3.15
N THR A 173 3.65 -3.74 3.07
CA THR A 173 4.67 -3.29 2.12
C THR A 173 5.69 -2.37 2.77
N GLY A 174 6.89 -2.28 2.20
CA GLY A 174 7.86 -1.19 2.46
C GLY A 174 7.79 -0.05 1.44
N ASP A 175 7.11 -0.26 0.31
CA ASP A 175 7.06 0.64 -0.84
C ASP A 175 5.77 1.49 -0.85
N ALA A 176 5.92 2.81 -0.77
CA ALA A 176 4.83 3.79 -0.79
C ALA A 176 4.20 4.03 -2.19
N SER A 177 4.80 3.45 -3.24
CA SER A 177 4.28 3.46 -4.61
C SER A 177 3.57 2.15 -5.00
N SER A 178 3.49 1.19 -4.08
CA SER A 178 2.94 -0.14 -4.34
C SER A 178 1.48 -0.08 -4.75
N GLN A 179 1.09 -0.87 -5.76
CA GLN A 179 -0.29 -0.93 -6.24
C GLN A 179 -1.25 -1.61 -5.25
N LEU A 180 -0.74 -2.22 -4.17
CA LEU A 180 -1.60 -2.77 -3.11
C LEU A 180 -2.27 -1.67 -2.28
N ILE A 181 -1.67 -0.47 -2.23
CA ILE A 181 -2.22 0.69 -1.54
C ILE A 181 -3.60 0.99 -2.13
N ASP A 182 -4.60 1.02 -1.25
CA ASP A 182 -6.02 1.23 -1.56
C ASP A 182 -6.65 0.22 -2.53
N SER A 183 -5.98 -0.92 -2.78
CA SER A 183 -6.58 -2.07 -3.46
C SER A 183 -7.19 -3.10 -2.49
N ALA A 184 -6.74 -3.10 -1.24
CA ALA A 184 -7.22 -3.93 -0.14
C ALA A 184 -6.72 -3.32 1.19
N PRO A 185 -7.23 -3.73 2.37
CA PRO A 185 -6.69 -3.29 3.65
C PRO A 185 -5.20 -3.56 3.74
N TRP A 186 -4.44 -2.53 4.09
CA TRP A 186 -2.99 -2.51 3.96
C TRP A 186 -2.33 -1.77 5.11
N THR A 187 -1.02 -1.99 5.25
CA THR A 187 -0.14 -1.23 6.13
C THR A 187 1.23 -1.08 5.48
N ARG A 188 1.92 0.01 5.79
CA ARG A 188 3.29 0.25 5.34
C ARG A 188 4.23 0.40 6.52
N VAL A 189 5.36 -0.29 6.44
CA VAL A 189 6.51 -0.14 7.35
C VAL A 189 7.66 0.52 6.60
N ASP A 190 8.74 0.87 7.30
CA ASP A 190 9.97 1.33 6.63
C ASP A 190 10.59 0.21 5.79
N ASP A 191 11.12 0.55 4.62
CA ASP A 191 11.88 -0.41 3.81
C ASP A 191 13.28 -0.60 4.41
N VAL A 192 13.40 -1.60 5.29
CA VAL A 192 14.63 -1.94 5.99
C VAL A 192 15.18 -3.30 5.55
N PRO A 193 16.49 -3.57 5.71
CA PRO A 193 17.06 -4.90 5.47
C PRO A 193 16.39 -5.99 6.32
N TRP A 194 16.38 -7.24 5.84
CA TRP A 194 15.70 -8.35 6.50
C TRP A 194 16.19 -8.60 7.94
N GLN A 195 17.46 -8.33 8.23
CA GLN A 195 18.05 -8.44 9.56
C GLN A 195 17.36 -7.51 10.57
N ARG A 196 16.95 -6.32 10.12
CA ARG A 196 16.18 -5.38 10.96
C ARG A 196 14.75 -5.85 11.14
N ILE A 197 14.15 -6.47 10.11
CA ILE A 197 12.81 -7.06 10.18
C ILE A 197 12.78 -8.13 11.27
N ILE A 198 13.70 -9.10 11.28
CA ILE A 198 13.69 -10.16 12.30
C ILE A 198 14.13 -9.71 13.70
N SER A 199 14.82 -8.56 13.81
CA SER A 199 15.33 -8.05 15.08
C SER A 199 14.20 -7.72 16.08
N PRO A 200 14.48 -7.67 17.39
CA PRO A 200 13.49 -7.29 18.40
C PRO A 200 13.12 -5.80 18.38
N LEU A 201 13.76 -5.00 17.52
CA LEU A 201 13.45 -3.58 17.40
C LEU A 201 12.02 -3.40 16.87
N ALA A 202 11.33 -2.40 17.41
CA ALA A 202 9.98 -2.06 16.99
C ALA A 202 9.96 -1.66 15.52
N LEU A 203 9.17 -2.37 14.71
CA LEU A 203 8.81 -1.93 13.36
C LEU A 203 7.55 -1.06 13.48
N ILE A 204 7.66 0.21 13.12
CA ILE A 204 6.56 1.16 13.24
C ILE A 204 5.78 1.22 11.93
N ILE A 205 4.46 1.19 12.05
CA ILE A 205 3.56 1.41 10.93
C ILE A 205 3.58 2.90 10.57
N ARG A 206 3.92 3.19 9.32
CA ARG A 206 3.98 4.53 8.76
C ARG A 206 2.66 4.96 8.13
N ALA A 207 1.92 4.01 7.56
CA ALA A 207 0.63 4.27 6.92
C ALA A 207 -0.26 3.02 6.88
N GLY A 208 -1.52 3.21 6.52
CA GLY A 208 -2.54 2.16 6.44
C GLY A 208 -3.30 1.92 7.75
N VAL A 209 -2.72 2.28 8.90
CA VAL A 209 -3.46 2.38 10.18
C VAL A 209 -3.82 3.85 10.45
N ARG A 210 -5.10 4.12 10.72
CA ARG A 210 -5.63 5.47 10.93
C ARG A 210 -6.57 5.54 12.15
N HIS A 211 -6.72 6.74 12.66
CA HIS A 211 -7.58 7.08 13.79
C HIS A 211 -8.69 8.02 13.35
N LEU A 212 -9.86 7.89 13.97
CA LEU A 212 -10.95 8.83 13.75
C LEU A 212 -10.64 10.14 14.48
N GLN A 213 -10.84 11.26 13.80
CA GLN A 213 -10.80 12.59 14.40
C GLN A 213 -12.12 13.29 14.12
N ILE A 214 -12.68 13.92 15.15
CA ILE A 214 -13.94 14.66 15.06
C ILE A 214 -13.66 16.06 15.61
N TRP A 215 -14.06 17.10 14.89
CA TRP A 215 -13.85 18.47 15.34
C TRP A 215 -14.97 19.40 14.87
N LYS A 216 -15.20 20.46 15.65
CA LYS A 216 -16.05 21.56 15.22
C LYS A 216 -15.22 22.54 14.40
N CYS A 217 -15.73 22.93 13.23
CA CYS A 217 -15.11 23.92 12.38
C CYS A 217 -15.44 25.32 12.88
N THR A 218 -14.43 26.02 13.39
CA THR A 218 -14.54 27.37 13.92
C THR A 218 -13.34 28.19 13.45
N PRO A 219 -13.37 29.53 13.53
CA PRO A 219 -12.23 30.36 13.16
C PRO A 219 -10.94 30.07 13.95
N VAL A 220 -11.05 29.45 15.13
CA VAL A 220 -9.91 29.09 15.99
C VAL A 220 -9.53 27.61 15.91
N SER A 221 -10.19 26.82 15.06
CA SER A 221 -9.91 25.39 14.93
C SER A 221 -8.53 25.18 14.30
N GLU A 222 -7.72 24.28 14.88
CA GLU A 222 -6.39 23.94 14.36
C GLU A 222 -6.44 23.33 12.94
N ARG A 223 -7.58 22.72 12.58
CA ARG A 223 -7.81 22.15 11.25
C ARG A 223 -8.60 23.13 10.38
N ALA A 224 -8.11 23.38 9.17
CA ALA A 224 -8.84 24.08 8.11
C ALA A 224 -10.14 23.34 7.75
N CYS A 225 -11.13 24.08 7.24
CA CYS A 225 -12.37 23.48 6.79
C CYS A 225 -12.12 22.60 5.55
N PRO A 226 -12.54 21.32 5.54
CA PRO A 226 -12.36 20.45 4.39
C PRO A 226 -13.19 20.87 3.18
N ASP A 227 -14.32 21.55 3.39
CA ASP A 227 -15.26 21.90 2.31
C ASP A 227 -14.95 23.29 1.70
N THR A 228 -14.60 24.27 2.54
CA THR A 228 -14.47 25.68 2.14
C THR A 228 -13.10 26.29 2.38
N GLY A 229 -12.19 25.58 3.08
CA GLY A 229 -10.94 26.15 3.58
C GLY A 229 -11.13 27.07 4.80
N ASP A 230 -12.15 27.93 4.76
CA ASP A 230 -12.53 28.86 5.84
C ASP A 230 -13.58 28.27 6.79
N ALA A 231 -13.67 28.80 8.01
CA ALA A 231 -14.55 28.28 9.06
C ALA A 231 -16.03 28.24 8.66
N CYS A 232 -16.66 27.05 8.70
CA CYS A 232 -18.05 26.85 8.27
C CYS A 232 -19.06 26.66 9.42
N GLY A 233 -18.60 26.52 10.67
CA GLY A 233 -19.45 26.34 11.85
C GLY A 233 -19.95 24.90 12.09
N LYS A 234 -19.77 24.00 11.12
CA LYS A 234 -20.24 22.60 11.16
C LYS A 234 -19.27 21.66 11.87
N TRP A 235 -19.68 20.42 12.07
CA TRP A 235 -18.79 19.35 12.54
C TRP A 235 -18.21 18.59 11.35
N HIS A 236 -16.95 18.18 11.49
CA HIS A 236 -16.29 17.31 10.54
C HIS A 236 -15.70 16.11 11.25
N CYS A 237 -15.61 15.00 10.52
CA CYS A 237 -14.80 13.87 10.93
C CYS A 237 -14.00 13.29 9.75
N GLY A 238 -12.96 12.54 10.08
CA GLY A 238 -12.19 11.81 9.07
C GLY A 238 -11.10 10.92 9.66
N TRP A 239 -10.45 10.16 8.80
CA TRP A 239 -9.41 9.20 9.15
C TRP A 239 -8.01 9.77 8.97
N TYR A 240 -7.25 9.85 10.07
CA TYR A 240 -5.93 10.46 10.11
C TYR A 240 -4.85 9.47 10.51
N LEU A 241 -3.65 9.66 9.96
CA LEU A 241 -2.46 9.00 10.49
C LEU A 241 -2.20 9.47 11.92
N ALA A 242 -1.62 8.61 12.75
CA ALA A 242 -1.33 8.92 14.16
C ALA A 242 -0.56 10.23 14.35
N ALA A 243 0.42 10.49 13.46
CA ALA A 243 1.23 11.71 13.45
C ALA A 243 0.45 13.01 13.14
N LEU A 244 -0.76 12.90 12.59
CA LEU A 244 -1.61 14.03 12.18
C LEU A 244 -2.88 14.15 13.04
N CYS A 245 -3.01 13.31 14.07
CA CYS A 245 -4.05 13.43 15.07
C CYS A 245 -3.79 14.65 15.97
N LEU A 246 -4.85 15.23 16.53
CA LEU A 246 -4.82 16.37 17.43
C LEU A 246 -5.62 16.03 18.70
N PRO A 247 -4.96 15.80 19.85
CA PRO A 247 -3.51 15.69 20.00
C PRO A 247 -2.93 14.47 19.25
N GLN A 248 -1.62 14.48 19.03
CA GLN A 248 -0.93 13.42 18.31
C GLN A 248 -1.11 12.07 19.01
N GLU A 249 -1.45 11.05 18.22
CA GLU A 249 -1.57 9.66 18.68
C GLU A 249 -0.24 8.91 18.52
N ARG A 250 -0.04 7.86 19.32
CA ARG A 250 1.12 6.99 19.17
C ARG A 250 0.97 6.13 17.92
N ALA A 251 2.00 6.09 17.07
CA ALA A 251 2.02 5.18 15.93
C ALA A 251 1.99 3.71 16.39
N THR A 252 1.13 2.91 15.75
CA THR A 252 0.99 1.47 16.00
C THR A 252 2.26 0.72 15.57
N ALA A 253 2.76 -0.15 16.43
CA ALA A 253 3.84 -1.07 16.06
C ALA A 253 3.26 -2.22 15.22
N LEU A 254 4.05 -2.78 14.28
CA LEU A 254 3.66 -3.94 13.49
C LEU A 254 3.22 -5.10 14.41
N ASP A 255 4.02 -5.41 15.41
CA ASP A 255 3.77 -6.53 16.33
C ASP A 255 2.47 -6.33 17.13
N GLU A 256 2.14 -5.08 17.46
CA GLU A 256 0.88 -4.71 18.10
C GLU A 256 -0.30 -4.90 17.16
N LEU A 257 -0.19 -4.52 15.89
CA LEU A 257 -1.25 -4.73 14.90
C LEU A 257 -1.50 -6.23 14.66
N VAL A 258 -0.45 -7.08 14.67
CA VAL A 258 -0.59 -8.54 14.56
C VAL A 258 -1.56 -9.07 15.62
N ILE A 259 -1.41 -8.64 16.86
CA ILE A 259 -2.22 -9.09 17.99
C ILE A 259 -3.62 -8.47 17.91
N THR A 260 -3.67 -7.14 17.87
CA THR A 260 -4.92 -6.38 17.99
C THR A 260 -5.85 -6.55 16.79
N SER A 261 -5.33 -6.86 15.59
CA SER A 261 -6.19 -7.22 14.44
C SER A 261 -6.85 -8.59 14.62
N ALA A 262 -6.16 -9.56 15.21
CA ALA A 262 -6.70 -10.90 15.48
C ALA A 262 -7.69 -10.91 16.66
N ASP A 263 -7.47 -10.05 17.65
CA ASP A 263 -8.37 -9.87 18.80
C ASP A 263 -9.60 -9.01 18.46
N GLY A 264 -9.65 -8.42 17.27
CA GLY A 264 -10.76 -7.56 16.83
C GLY A 264 -10.71 -6.14 17.39
N GLU A 265 -9.62 -5.75 18.05
CA GLU A 265 -9.39 -4.37 18.48
C GLU A 265 -9.08 -3.44 17.29
N HIS A 266 -8.47 -3.95 16.22
CA HIS A 266 -8.35 -3.26 14.94
C HIS A 266 -9.22 -3.95 13.89
N LEU A 267 -10.00 -3.15 13.16
CA LEU A 267 -10.88 -3.60 12.10
C LEU A 267 -10.44 -3.02 10.76
N ALA A 268 -10.61 -3.81 9.71
CA ALA A 268 -10.44 -3.34 8.34
C ALA A 268 -11.61 -2.42 7.96
N VAL A 269 -11.31 -1.24 7.44
CA VAL A 269 -12.28 -0.23 7.02
C VAL A 269 -12.13 0.02 5.53
N ARG A 270 -13.28 0.09 4.85
CA ARG A 270 -13.40 0.63 3.49
C ARG A 270 -14.12 1.96 3.62
N SER A 271 -13.45 3.05 3.28
CA SER A 271 -14.04 4.39 3.29
C SER A 271 -14.17 4.88 1.85
N ARG A 272 -15.32 5.44 1.50
CA ARG A 272 -15.49 6.17 0.23
C ARG A 272 -15.25 7.66 0.45
N SER A 273 -14.69 8.33 -0.54
CA SER A 273 -14.69 9.79 -0.54
C SER A 273 -16.10 10.30 -0.85
N PRO A 274 -16.68 11.22 -0.07
CA PRO A 274 -17.97 11.82 -0.43
C PRO A 274 -17.88 12.71 -1.67
N HIS A 275 -16.71 13.29 -1.92
CA HIS A 275 -16.45 14.13 -3.10
C HIS A 275 -16.21 13.31 -4.37
N ASP A 276 -15.80 12.05 -4.22
CA ASP A 276 -15.59 11.11 -5.32
C ASP A 276 -15.91 9.68 -4.86
N PRO A 277 -17.15 9.22 -5.04
CA PRO A 277 -17.58 7.89 -4.59
C PRO A 277 -16.82 6.73 -5.25
N ARG A 278 -16.11 6.97 -6.35
CA ARG A 278 -15.23 5.99 -7.02
C ARG A 278 -13.91 5.82 -6.28
N ARG A 279 -13.46 6.85 -5.57
CA ARG A 279 -12.25 6.80 -4.76
C ARG A 279 -12.52 6.07 -3.45
N VAL A 280 -12.10 4.81 -3.44
CA VAL A 280 -12.15 3.95 -2.25
C VAL A 280 -10.78 3.95 -1.57
N THR A 281 -10.77 4.21 -0.27
CA THR A 281 -9.59 4.01 0.59
C THR A 281 -9.81 2.79 1.47
N TYR A 282 -8.76 1.99 1.61
CA TYR A 282 -8.74 0.89 2.56
C TYR A 282 -7.75 1.20 3.68
N LEU A 283 -8.14 0.95 4.93
CA LEU A 283 -7.32 1.21 6.10
C LEU A 283 -7.65 0.21 7.21
N TRP A 284 -6.86 0.24 8.28
CA TRP A 284 -7.14 -0.38 9.56
C TRP A 284 -7.35 0.71 10.61
N ALA A 285 -8.34 0.54 11.47
CA ALA A 285 -8.63 1.48 12.55
C ALA A 285 -9.10 0.74 13.79
N LEU A 286 -9.05 1.41 14.94
CA LEU A 286 -9.51 0.84 16.21
C LEU A 286 -11.03 0.61 16.16
N ALA A 287 -11.49 -0.53 16.69
CA ALA A 287 -12.88 -0.95 16.60
C ALA A 287 -13.86 0.10 17.13
N ARG A 288 -13.52 0.78 18.23
CA ARG A 288 -14.33 1.88 18.78
C ARG A 288 -14.39 3.11 17.86
N ASP A 289 -13.30 3.40 17.12
CA ASP A 289 -13.26 4.51 16.17
C ASP A 289 -14.14 4.14 14.96
N VAL A 290 -14.10 2.88 14.52
CA VAL A 290 -14.96 2.34 13.46
C VAL A 290 -16.43 2.37 13.84
N GLN A 291 -16.77 1.95 15.06
CA GLN A 291 -18.13 2.04 15.58
C GLN A 291 -18.60 3.50 15.58
N ARG A 292 -17.79 4.42 16.10
CA ARG A 292 -18.14 5.83 16.15
C ARG A 292 -18.32 6.46 14.78
N TRP A 293 -17.47 6.09 13.82
CA TRP A 293 -17.63 6.51 12.42
C TRP A 293 -19.00 6.09 11.87
N ARG A 294 -19.40 4.83 12.09
CA ARG A 294 -20.69 4.31 11.62
C ARG A 294 -21.88 5.00 12.25
N GLU A 295 -21.79 5.32 13.54
CA GLU A 295 -22.81 6.11 14.25
C GLU A 295 -23.00 7.50 13.62
N ILE A 296 -21.92 8.12 13.16
CA ILE A 296 -21.95 9.45 12.55
C ILE A 296 -22.43 9.40 11.10
N THR A 297 -21.91 8.46 10.30
CA THR A 297 -22.14 8.44 8.85
C THR A 297 -23.34 7.59 8.43
N GLY A 298 -23.82 6.71 9.30
CA GLY A 298 -24.84 5.71 8.96
C GLY A 298 -24.34 4.61 8.02
N GLU A 299 -23.02 4.53 7.75
CA GLU A 299 -22.45 3.44 6.95
C GLU A 299 -22.60 2.09 7.67
N SER A 300 -23.07 1.06 6.94
CA SER A 300 -23.22 -0.31 7.45
C SER A 300 -22.21 -1.28 6.84
N ASP A 301 -22.00 -2.43 7.51
CA ASP A 301 -21.02 -3.48 7.19
C ASP A 301 -21.24 -4.22 5.86
N ALA A 302 -22.14 -3.75 5.00
CA ALA A 302 -22.48 -4.46 3.77
C ALA A 302 -21.20 -4.72 2.96
N PRO A 303 -20.83 -6.01 2.73
CA PRO A 303 -19.72 -6.36 1.87
C PRO A 303 -20.12 -5.99 0.45
N ALA A 304 -19.84 -4.74 0.05
CA ALA A 304 -20.14 -4.30 -1.30
C ALA A 304 -19.16 -4.95 -2.26
N GLU A 305 -19.73 -5.45 -3.36
CA GLU A 305 -19.10 -6.20 -4.44
C GLU A 305 -17.78 -5.57 -4.94
N PRO A 306 -16.87 -6.38 -5.50
CA PRO A 306 -15.65 -5.86 -6.11
C PRO A 306 -16.01 -4.79 -7.15
N ASP A 307 -15.62 -3.54 -6.87
CA ASP A 307 -15.65 -2.48 -7.88
C ASP A 307 -14.83 -2.96 -9.08
N GLN A 308 -15.50 -3.16 -10.20
CA GLN A 308 -14.85 -3.30 -11.49
C GLN A 308 -14.37 -1.92 -11.94
N SER A 309 -13.15 -1.90 -12.45
CA SER A 309 -12.47 -0.78 -13.09
C SER A 309 -12.13 0.42 -12.19
N ASP A 310 -10.86 0.44 -11.80
CA ASP A 310 -10.08 1.68 -11.85
C ASP A 310 -8.81 1.33 -12.64
N ASP A 311 -9.07 0.82 -13.86
CA ASP A 311 -8.04 0.54 -14.85
C ASP A 311 -7.74 1.88 -15.51
N GLU A 312 -6.65 2.49 -15.09
CA GLU A 312 -6.07 3.65 -15.76
C GLU A 312 -6.04 3.40 -17.27
N HIS A 313 -6.71 4.26 -18.04
CA HIS A 313 -6.91 4.06 -19.47
C HIS A 313 -5.56 4.05 -20.20
N VAL A 314 -5.39 3.07 -21.09
CA VAL A 314 -4.23 3.02 -21.97
C VAL A 314 -4.39 4.10 -23.05
N THR A 315 -3.39 4.96 -23.17
CA THR A 315 -3.29 5.98 -24.22
C THR A 315 -2.71 5.34 -25.48
N TYR A 316 -3.36 5.61 -26.61
CA TYR A 316 -2.88 5.25 -27.95
C TYR A 316 -2.29 6.51 -28.57
N THR A 317 -1.00 6.48 -28.92
CA THR A 317 -0.27 7.64 -29.44
C THR A 317 -0.37 7.77 -30.96
N GLU A 318 -0.97 6.79 -31.64
CA GLU A 318 -1.13 6.72 -33.10
C GLU A 318 0.20 6.74 -33.89
N GLU A 319 1.31 6.45 -33.21
CA GLU A 319 2.64 6.35 -33.82
C GLU A 319 2.72 5.22 -34.86
N GLU A 320 3.59 5.38 -35.86
CA GLU A 320 3.90 4.34 -36.83
C GLU A 320 4.56 3.11 -36.17
N ILE A 321 4.51 1.98 -36.85
CA ILE A 321 5.06 0.73 -36.33
C ILE A 321 6.60 0.77 -36.35
N ASP A 322 7.21 0.70 -35.17
CA ASP A 322 8.64 0.53 -34.92
C ASP A 322 8.90 -0.95 -34.62
N GLY A 323 9.49 -1.64 -35.60
CA GLY A 323 9.90 -3.04 -35.49
C GLY A 323 11.30 -3.26 -34.92
N SER A 324 12.05 -2.19 -34.57
CA SER A 324 13.44 -2.29 -34.13
C SER A 324 13.61 -2.91 -32.73
N CYS A 325 14.49 -3.91 -32.62
CA CYS A 325 14.89 -4.56 -31.38
C CYS A 325 15.99 -3.77 -30.68
N ARG A 326 15.56 -2.90 -29.76
CA ARG A 326 16.47 -2.11 -28.90
C ARG A 326 16.81 -2.83 -27.60
N TYR A 327 16.83 -4.16 -27.63
CA TYR A 327 17.18 -4.96 -26.46
C TYR A 327 18.66 -4.72 -26.12
N GLY A 328 18.95 -4.35 -24.87
CA GLY A 328 20.32 -4.10 -24.40
C GLY A 328 20.87 -2.68 -24.65
N GLU A 329 20.15 -1.80 -25.37
CA GLU A 329 20.56 -0.41 -25.54
C GLU A 329 20.32 0.40 -24.25
N ASP A 330 21.32 1.14 -23.76
CA ASP A 330 21.19 2.10 -22.66
C ASP A 330 20.45 3.37 -23.13
N GLY A 331 19.14 3.25 -23.36
CA GLY A 331 18.23 4.39 -23.42
C GLY A 331 17.82 4.85 -22.02
N PRO A 332 17.14 6.00 -21.87
CA PRO A 332 16.46 6.34 -20.61
C PRO A 332 15.34 5.32 -20.36
N HIS A 333 15.68 4.16 -19.79
CA HIS A 333 14.77 3.12 -19.29
C HIS A 333 14.09 3.57 -18.00
N THR A 334 13.75 4.85 -17.92
CA THR A 334 12.99 5.39 -16.82
C THR A 334 11.53 5.22 -17.19
N SER A 335 10.95 4.08 -16.82
CA SER A 335 9.53 4.13 -16.46
C SER A 335 9.41 5.31 -15.51
N SER A 336 8.63 6.34 -15.87
CA SER A 336 8.49 7.51 -15.01
C SER A 336 8.21 7.02 -13.59
N PRO A 337 8.85 7.59 -12.55
CA PRO A 337 8.65 7.13 -11.18
C PRO A 337 7.17 6.98 -10.90
N ARG A 338 6.76 5.82 -10.36
CA ARG A 338 5.35 5.60 -10.04
C ARG A 338 4.92 6.72 -9.09
N PRO A 339 3.76 7.36 -9.33
CA PRO A 339 3.28 8.39 -8.43
C PRO A 339 3.11 7.79 -7.03
N LEU A 340 3.43 8.58 -6.01
CA LEU A 340 3.17 8.23 -4.63
C LEU A 340 1.68 7.95 -4.49
N ARG A 341 1.32 6.72 -4.08
CA ARG A 341 -0.09 6.33 -3.90
C ARG A 341 -0.56 6.60 -2.48
N GLU A 342 0.38 6.55 -1.53
CA GLU A 342 0.12 6.95 -0.16
C GLU A 342 -0.25 8.43 -0.07
N THR A 343 -1.35 8.72 0.60
CA THR A 343 -1.73 10.08 0.96
C THR A 343 -1.50 10.32 2.45
N THR A 344 -0.79 11.39 2.78
CA THR A 344 -0.70 11.87 4.17
C THR A 344 -1.97 12.62 4.59
N SER A 345 -2.79 13.06 3.63
CA SER A 345 -4.06 13.74 3.88
C SER A 345 -5.07 12.87 4.62
N ALA A 346 -6.06 13.52 5.22
CA ALA A 346 -7.25 12.86 5.74
C ALA A 346 -7.95 12.09 4.61
N THR A 347 -8.55 10.95 4.95
CA THR A 347 -9.45 10.21 4.05
C THR A 347 -10.80 10.01 4.75
N GLY A 348 -11.85 9.76 3.97
CA GLY A 348 -13.21 9.67 4.49
C GLY A 348 -13.60 10.93 5.25
N LEU A 349 -13.42 12.12 4.66
CA LEU A 349 -13.88 13.35 5.29
C LEU A 349 -15.41 13.38 5.25
N HIS A 350 -16.08 13.66 6.36
CA HIS A 350 -17.54 13.77 6.40
C HIS A 350 -17.95 15.00 7.22
N THR A 351 -18.96 15.72 6.74
CA THR A 351 -19.47 16.96 7.35
C THR A 351 -20.91 16.76 7.81
N PHE A 352 -21.22 17.18 9.04
CA PHE A 352 -22.52 17.01 9.65
C PHE A 352 -22.87 18.18 10.59
N ASP A 353 -24.16 18.44 10.77
CA ASP A 353 -24.64 19.65 11.43
C ASP A 353 -24.84 19.47 12.96
N GLN A 354 -25.18 18.26 13.40
CA GLN A 354 -25.46 17.99 14.82
C GLN A 354 -24.20 17.69 15.62
N ALA A 355 -24.14 18.21 16.84
CA ALA A 355 -23.07 17.83 17.76
C ALA A 355 -23.22 16.35 18.12
N PRO A 356 -22.16 15.54 17.99
CA PRO A 356 -22.23 14.14 18.37
C PRO A 356 -22.33 14.03 19.90
N ASP A 357 -23.11 13.09 20.42
CA ASP A 357 -23.42 12.97 21.87
C ASP A 357 -22.17 12.95 22.79
N HIS A 358 -21.05 12.50 22.23
CA HIS A 358 -19.72 12.58 22.80
C HIS A 358 -18.76 13.09 21.72
N THR A 359 -18.18 14.28 21.96
CA THR A 359 -17.25 14.96 21.03
C THR A 359 -15.78 14.68 21.36
N LEU A 360 -15.50 14.27 22.60
CA LEU A 360 -14.16 13.95 23.07
C LEU A 360 -13.98 12.44 23.08
N LEU A 361 -13.44 11.89 21.99
CA LEU A 361 -12.68 10.65 22.13
C LEU A 361 -11.41 11.03 22.89
N GLN A 362 -11.34 10.66 24.17
CA GLN A 362 -10.05 10.72 24.86
C GLN A 362 -9.05 9.92 24.01
N PRO A 363 -7.84 10.46 23.77
CA PRO A 363 -6.82 9.72 23.06
C PRO A 363 -6.66 8.37 23.74
N SER A 364 -6.63 7.31 22.95
CA SER A 364 -6.63 5.97 23.57
C SER A 364 -5.29 5.59 24.16
N ARG A 365 -4.23 6.20 23.63
CA ARG A 365 -2.85 6.03 24.08
C ARG A 365 -2.16 7.38 23.89
N PRO A 366 -2.57 8.43 24.64
CA PRO A 366 -1.98 9.74 24.49
C PRO A 366 -0.49 9.60 24.72
N ILE A 367 0.30 10.27 23.89
CA ILE A 367 1.60 10.72 24.33
C ILE A 367 1.31 11.58 25.56
N ALA A 368 1.66 11.09 26.76
CA ALA A 368 1.43 11.76 28.04
C ALA A 368 2.26 13.05 28.22
N LEU A 369 2.65 13.70 27.12
CA LEU A 369 3.28 14.99 27.11
C LEU A 369 2.27 16.05 26.67
N HIS A 370 1.43 16.45 27.62
CA HIS A 370 0.63 17.65 27.51
C HIS A 370 1.49 18.84 27.91
N LEU A 371 1.95 19.60 26.92
CA LEU A 371 2.63 20.88 27.12
C LEU A 371 1.80 21.97 26.46
N SER A 372 1.45 23.00 27.23
CA SER A 372 1.01 24.26 26.66
C SER A 372 2.09 24.86 25.75
N PRO A 373 1.73 25.74 24.81
CA PRO A 373 2.71 26.42 23.95
C PRO A 373 3.81 27.14 24.75
N ARG A 374 3.46 27.71 25.91
CA ARG A 374 4.41 28.39 26.80
C ARG A 374 5.36 27.42 27.48
N GLU A 375 4.87 26.30 28.01
CA GLU A 375 5.72 25.27 28.63
C GLU A 375 6.69 24.67 27.62
N ARG A 376 6.20 24.43 26.39
CA ARG A 376 7.02 23.90 25.30
C ARG A 376 8.16 24.85 24.92
N LEU A 377 7.91 26.17 24.90
CA LEU A 377 8.96 27.17 24.64
C LEU A 377 10.03 27.20 25.73
N VAL A 378 9.63 27.10 27.00
CA VAL A 378 10.57 27.06 28.15
C VAL A 378 11.45 25.82 28.06
N ILE A 379 10.84 24.65 27.87
CA ILE A 379 11.55 23.37 27.76
C ILE A 379 12.48 23.34 26.54
N ALA A 380 12.07 23.92 25.41
CA ALA A 380 12.88 24.02 24.21
C ALA A 380 14.14 24.87 24.44
N ALA A 381 14.01 25.97 25.18
CA ALA A 381 15.15 26.80 25.58
C ALA A 381 16.12 26.02 26.49
N ASP A 382 15.59 25.29 27.49
CA ASP A 382 16.40 24.47 28.40
C ASP A 382 17.17 23.37 27.67
N LEU A 383 16.53 22.72 26.69
CA LEU A 383 17.10 21.64 25.89
C LEU A 383 17.88 22.12 24.67
N LYS A 384 18.02 23.44 24.48
CA LYS A 384 18.73 24.09 23.36
C LYS A 384 18.32 23.54 22.00
N CYS A 385 17.02 23.37 21.80
CA CYS A 385 16.45 22.88 20.55
C CYS A 385 15.18 23.66 20.18
N PRO A 386 14.73 23.60 18.92
CA PRO A 386 13.47 24.17 18.54
C PRO A 386 12.26 23.54 19.24
N PRO A 387 11.15 24.28 19.46
CA PRO A 387 9.95 23.78 20.14
C PRO A 387 9.28 22.56 19.49
N TRP A 388 9.41 22.43 18.16
CA TRP A 388 8.90 21.29 17.40
C TRP A 388 9.73 20.02 17.59
N GLU A 389 10.94 20.11 18.16
CA GLU A 389 11.80 18.95 18.42
C GLU A 389 11.57 18.33 19.81
N ILE A 390 10.68 18.95 20.62
CA ILE A 390 10.29 18.46 21.94
C ILE A 390 9.26 17.34 21.82
N GLY A 391 9.58 16.19 22.41
CA GLY A 391 8.70 15.03 22.49
C GLY A 391 8.89 14.25 23.79
N PRO A 392 8.05 13.24 24.07
CA PRO A 392 8.09 12.51 25.34
C PRO A 392 9.27 11.55 25.39
N CYS A 393 9.84 11.33 26.57
CA CYS A 393 10.61 10.13 26.88
C CYS A 393 9.74 8.89 26.64
N THR A 394 10.25 7.88 25.95
CA THR A 394 9.52 6.63 25.69
C THR A 394 9.21 5.81 26.95
N LEU A 395 9.87 6.08 28.07
CA LEU A 395 9.76 5.30 29.31
C LEU A 395 9.00 6.01 30.43
N CYS A 396 9.11 7.34 30.54
CA CYS A 396 8.51 8.11 31.64
C CYS A 396 7.75 9.37 31.19
N ALA A 397 7.58 9.57 29.88
CA ALA A 397 6.91 10.71 29.26
C ALA A 397 7.51 12.11 29.52
N THR A 398 8.56 12.23 30.34
CA THR A 398 9.28 13.49 30.57
C THR A 398 9.70 14.13 29.23
N PRO A 399 9.49 15.44 29.03
CA PRO A 399 9.91 16.13 27.81
C PRO A 399 11.41 15.98 27.54
N ILE A 400 11.76 15.61 26.32
CA ILE A 400 13.14 15.52 25.84
C ILE A 400 13.25 16.11 24.42
N HIS A 401 14.48 16.42 24.02
CA HIS A 401 14.82 16.69 22.63
C HIS A 401 14.73 15.39 21.84
N ARG A 402 13.54 15.10 21.29
CA ARG A 402 13.17 13.78 20.73
C ARG A 402 13.35 13.71 19.22
N TYR A 403 13.03 14.80 18.52
CA TYR A 403 12.91 14.78 17.05
C TYR A 403 14.06 15.47 16.33
N GLY A 404 15.11 15.86 17.04
CA GLY A 404 16.31 16.42 16.43
C GLY A 404 17.30 15.37 15.93
N PRO A 405 18.35 15.81 15.21
CA PRO A 405 19.40 14.92 14.73
C PRO A 405 20.14 14.26 15.90
N ARG A 406 20.24 12.92 15.89
CA ARG A 406 20.89 12.11 16.95
C ARG A 406 20.20 12.22 18.33
N SER A 407 18.94 12.61 18.36
CA SER A 407 18.15 12.68 19.59
C SER A 407 17.87 11.30 20.21
N PRO A 408 18.04 11.15 21.54
CA PRO A 408 17.73 9.90 22.23
C PRO A 408 16.22 9.69 22.39
N LEU A 409 15.79 8.43 22.45
CA LEU A 409 14.37 8.07 22.63
C LEU A 409 13.92 8.12 24.10
N ALA A 410 14.85 7.98 25.04
CA ALA A 410 14.59 8.01 26.48
C ALA A 410 15.37 9.14 27.17
N CYS A 411 14.86 9.67 28.29
CA CYS A 411 15.53 10.71 29.08
C CYS A 411 16.80 10.18 29.78
N PRO A 412 17.73 11.06 30.20
CA PRO A 412 18.97 10.66 30.87
C PRO A 412 18.74 9.70 32.05
N THR A 413 17.75 9.99 32.90
CA THR A 413 17.39 9.17 34.07
C THR A 413 16.96 7.75 33.69
N CYS A 414 16.12 7.62 32.67
CA CYS A 414 15.69 6.30 32.20
C CYS A 414 16.82 5.53 31.51
N ARG A 415 17.73 6.22 30.81
CA ARG A 415 18.90 5.57 30.20
C ARG A 415 19.85 5.02 31.25
N THR A 416 20.10 5.75 32.33
CA THR A 416 20.94 5.26 33.44
C THR A 416 20.29 4.12 34.21
N ALA A 417 18.96 4.13 34.36
CA ALA A 417 18.22 3.04 35.01
C ALA A 417 18.25 1.72 34.19
N THR A 418 18.36 1.79 32.86
CA THR A 418 18.48 0.62 31.98
C THR A 418 19.90 0.07 31.83
N HIS A 419 20.91 0.70 32.44
CA HIS A 419 22.33 0.32 32.34
C HIS A 419 22.90 -0.36 33.59
N HIS A 420 22.09 -0.66 34.61
CA HIS A 420 22.48 -1.54 35.70
C HIS A 420 21.99 -2.97 35.44
N PRO A 421 22.87 -3.99 35.52
CA PRO A 421 22.53 -5.39 35.28
C PRO A 421 21.56 -5.97 36.32
#